data_AF-A0A9E3NVY2-F1
#
_entry.id   AF-A0A9E3NVY2-F1
#
_cell.length_a   1.000
_cell.length_b   1.000
_cell.length_c   1.000
_cell.angle_alpha   90.00
_cell.angle_beta   90.00
_cell.angle_gamma   90.00
#
_symmetry.space_group_name_H-M   'P 1'
#
loop_
_entity.id
_entity.type
_entity.pdbx_description
1 polymer ?
#
loop_
_entity_poly.entity_id
_entity_poly.type
_entity_poly.pdbx_seq_one_letter_code
_entity_poly.pdbx_strand_id
1 'polypeptide(L)'
;MLRHSFLFACAVTLFACADAGAPPALSNLTLTPTTVDVNKQVMIQGDAIVEDADGDVSALVASITVPGGQTQQLAETALNANGATKAQVKVAIALALPAPGDYTLNVWVKDKEGNESAKLSQPITAK
;
A
#
# COMPACT_ATOMS: atom_id res chain seq x y z
N MET A 1 -28.12 -41.08 -34.97
CA MET A 1 -27.65 -40.71 -33.62
C MET A 1 -26.38 -41.50 -33.32
N LEU A 2 -25.22 -40.87 -33.23
CA LEU A 2 -24.28 -40.95 -32.09
C LEU A 2 -22.99 -40.20 -32.47
N ARG A 3 -22.78 -39.05 -31.81
CA ARG A 3 -21.63 -38.16 -31.94
C ARG A 3 -20.39 -38.87 -31.37
N HIS A 4 -19.32 -39.00 -32.16
CA HIS A 4 -18.01 -39.37 -31.62
C HIS A 4 -17.23 -38.09 -31.29
N SER A 5 -17.13 -37.86 -29.99
CA SER A 5 -16.47 -36.75 -29.34
C SER A 5 -15.00 -36.65 -29.75
N PHE A 6 -14.64 -35.47 -30.24
CA PHE A 6 -13.28 -34.95 -30.31
C PHE A 6 -12.70 -34.88 -28.88
N LEU A 7 -11.66 -35.67 -28.59
CA LEU A 7 -10.78 -35.42 -27.44
C LEU A 7 -9.61 -34.58 -27.94
N PHE A 8 -9.73 -33.27 -27.77
CA PHE A 8 -8.68 -32.29 -27.97
C PHE A 8 -7.81 -32.28 -26.70
N ALA A 9 -6.64 -32.89 -26.75
CA ALA A 9 -5.65 -32.84 -25.68
C ALA A 9 -5.10 -31.40 -25.61
N CYS A 10 -5.65 -30.60 -24.70
CA CYS A 10 -5.16 -29.27 -24.39
C CYS A 10 -3.94 -29.41 -23.48
N ALA A 11 -2.74 -29.40 -24.06
CA ALA A 11 -1.51 -29.14 -23.36
C ALA A 11 -1.50 -27.67 -22.91
N VAL A 12 -1.43 -27.39 -21.60
CA VAL A 12 -1.17 -26.04 -21.08
C VAL A 12 -0.09 -26.13 -20.01
N THR A 13 1.13 -25.89 -20.48
CA THR A 13 2.21 -25.13 -19.85
C THR A 13 2.19 -24.98 -18.33
N LEU A 14 3.15 -25.66 -17.68
CA LEU A 14 3.72 -25.28 -16.40
C LEU A 14 4.22 -23.84 -16.50
N PHE A 15 3.43 -22.88 -16.01
CA PHE A 15 3.99 -21.58 -15.66
C PHE A 15 4.90 -21.82 -14.46
N ALA A 16 6.21 -21.75 -14.70
CA ALA A 16 7.15 -21.45 -13.65
C ALA A 16 6.65 -20.16 -12.98
N CYS A 17 6.20 -20.28 -11.73
CA CYS A 17 6.08 -19.14 -10.84
C CYS A 17 7.50 -18.58 -10.77
N ALA A 18 7.79 -17.52 -11.51
CA ALA A 18 8.96 -16.72 -11.25
C ALA A 18 8.85 -16.35 -9.76
N ASP A 19 9.89 -16.67 -9.01
CA ASP A 19 9.99 -16.43 -7.57
C ASP A 19 9.92 -14.90 -7.38
N ALA A 20 8.69 -14.39 -7.29
CA ALA A 20 8.47 -13.02 -6.85
C ALA A 20 8.97 -13.00 -5.40
N GLY A 21 9.88 -12.07 -5.09
CA GLY A 21 10.47 -11.93 -3.76
C GLY A 21 9.43 -11.95 -2.64
N ALA A 22 9.90 -12.15 -1.41
CA ALA A 22 8.99 -12.17 -0.28
C ALA A 22 8.29 -10.79 -0.14
N PRO A 23 6.97 -10.72 0.10
CA PRO A 23 6.32 -9.44 0.25
C PRO A 23 6.89 -8.68 1.46
N PRO A 24 7.03 -7.36 1.38
CA PRO A 24 7.51 -6.56 2.48
C PRO A 24 6.49 -6.51 3.63
N ALA A 25 6.96 -6.19 4.83
CA ALA A 25 6.15 -5.96 6.01
C ALA A 25 6.30 -4.50 6.49
N LEU A 26 5.18 -3.89 6.87
CA LEU A 26 5.12 -2.56 7.47
C LEU A 26 4.58 -2.67 8.89
N SER A 27 5.24 -2.04 9.86
CA SER A 27 4.87 -2.06 11.27
C SER A 27 5.20 -0.74 11.98
N ASN A 28 4.69 -0.58 13.20
CA ASN A 28 4.96 0.58 14.08
C ASN A 28 4.69 1.94 13.43
N LEU A 29 3.65 2.03 12.60
CA LEU A 29 3.25 3.27 11.95
C LEU A 29 2.72 4.27 12.99
N THR A 30 3.42 5.38 13.11
CA THR A 30 2.98 6.56 13.86
C THR A 30 2.67 7.66 12.86
N LEU A 31 1.59 8.42 13.05
CA LEU A 31 1.21 9.53 12.17
C LEU A 31 0.71 10.71 12.99
N THR A 32 1.19 11.91 12.66
CA THR A 32 0.82 13.16 13.33
C THR A 32 0.81 14.32 12.31
N PRO A 33 -0.14 15.26 12.40
CA PRO A 33 -1.33 15.24 13.25
C PRO A 33 -2.38 14.20 12.79
N THR A 34 -3.28 13.77 13.68
CA THR A 34 -4.47 12.97 13.32
C THR A 34 -5.76 13.79 13.27
N THR A 35 -5.68 15.07 13.63
CA THR A 35 -6.78 16.03 13.52
C THR A 35 -6.34 17.20 12.65
N VAL A 36 -7.12 17.51 11.63
CA VAL A 36 -6.75 18.50 10.62
C VAL A 36 -7.92 19.41 10.28
N ASP A 37 -7.62 20.61 9.81
CA ASP A 37 -8.63 21.55 9.36
C ASP A 37 -9.11 21.20 7.94
N VAL A 38 -10.41 21.29 7.70
CA VAL A 38 -10.99 21.15 6.36
C VAL A 38 -10.50 22.24 5.40
N ASN A 39 -10.43 21.91 4.12
CA ASN A 39 -10.03 22.82 3.04
C ASN A 39 -8.63 23.44 3.18
N LYS A 40 -7.78 22.86 4.03
CA LYS A 40 -6.36 23.21 4.11
C LYS A 40 -5.50 22.03 3.71
N GLN A 41 -4.41 22.33 3.00
CA GLN A 41 -3.37 21.34 2.78
C GLN A 41 -2.59 21.15 4.08
N VAL A 42 -2.50 19.90 4.53
CA VAL A 42 -1.79 19.50 5.74
C VAL A 42 -0.83 18.36 5.41
N MET A 43 0.34 18.37 6.03
CA MET A 43 1.30 17.28 5.92
C MET A 43 1.15 16.38 7.15
N ILE A 44 0.69 15.15 6.93
CA ILE A 44 0.68 14.09 7.95
C ILE A 44 2.06 13.44 7.92
N GLN A 45 2.78 13.47 9.04
CA GLN A 45 4.14 12.96 9.14
C GLN A 45 4.28 11.92 10.23
N GLY A 46 5.25 11.03 10.05
CA GLY A 46 5.41 9.91 10.93
C GLY A 46 6.64 9.08 10.65
N ASP A 47 6.80 8.03 11.44
CA ASP A 47 7.79 7.00 11.20
C ASP A 47 7.09 5.64 11.16
N ALA A 48 7.66 4.73 10.37
CA ALA A 48 7.26 3.33 10.30
C ALA A 48 8.50 2.44 10.18
N ILE A 49 8.36 1.17 10.57
CA ILE A 49 9.38 0.14 10.37
C ILE A 49 8.97 -0.69 9.16
N VAL A 50 9.88 -0.76 8.20
CA VAL A 50 9.78 -1.60 7.02
C VAL A 50 10.73 -2.77 7.21
N GLU A 51 10.24 -3.97 6.94
CA GLU A 51 11.02 -5.21 6.91
C GLU A 51 10.79 -5.90 5.58
N ASP A 52 11.85 -6.40 4.98
CA ASP A 52 11.79 -7.07 3.70
C ASP A 52 12.99 -8.02 3.58
N ALA A 53 12.78 -9.26 3.16
CA ALA A 53 13.86 -10.24 3.15
C ALA A 53 14.89 -9.94 2.04
N ASP A 54 14.41 -9.36 0.94
CA ASP A 54 15.19 -9.08 -0.26
C ASP A 54 15.83 -7.67 -0.22
N GLY A 55 15.31 -6.80 0.65
CA GLY A 55 15.84 -5.46 0.91
C GLY A 55 15.62 -4.51 -0.26
N ASP A 56 14.52 -4.66 -0.99
CA ASP A 56 14.27 -3.95 -2.24
C ASP A 56 12.96 -3.14 -2.25
N VAL A 57 12.40 -2.85 -1.07
CA VAL A 57 11.27 -1.92 -0.92
C VAL A 57 11.47 -0.63 -1.73
N SER A 58 10.52 -0.39 -2.64
CA SER A 58 10.62 0.62 -3.70
C SER A 58 9.72 1.83 -3.46
N ALA A 59 8.58 1.64 -2.81
CA ALA A 59 7.59 2.71 -2.65
C ALA A 59 6.77 2.58 -1.37
N LEU A 60 6.39 3.74 -0.84
CA LEU A 60 5.31 3.91 0.12
C LEU A 60 4.06 4.31 -0.64
N VAL A 61 2.97 3.60 -0.37
CA VAL A 61 1.67 3.83 -0.98
C VAL A 61 0.67 4.16 0.11
N ALA A 62 -0.24 5.07 -0.20
CA ALA A 62 -1.31 5.44 0.72
C ALA A 62 -2.64 5.59 -0.01
N SER A 63 -3.73 5.37 0.72
CA SER A 63 -5.08 5.69 0.28
C SER A 63 -5.87 6.28 1.44
N ILE A 64 -6.88 7.07 1.11
CA ILE A 64 -7.77 7.64 2.11
C ILE A 64 -9.21 7.27 1.81
N THR A 65 -9.89 6.71 2.81
CA THR A 65 -11.32 6.43 2.77
C THR A 65 -12.05 7.60 3.38
N VAL A 66 -12.98 8.20 2.62
CA VAL A 66 -13.77 9.36 3.05
C VAL A 66 -15.00 8.92 3.87
N PRO A 67 -15.60 9.82 4.66
CA PRO A 67 -16.91 9.59 5.26
C PRO A 67 -17.92 9.22 4.16
N GLY A 68 -18.46 8.00 4.20
CA GLY A 68 -19.29 7.43 3.13
C GLY A 68 -18.65 6.27 2.36
N GLY A 69 -17.39 5.91 2.68
CA GLY A 69 -16.77 4.65 2.27
C GLY A 69 -16.02 4.67 0.93
N GLN A 70 -16.07 5.78 0.20
CA GLN A 70 -15.28 5.92 -1.04
C GLN A 70 -13.79 6.00 -0.71
N THR A 71 -12.97 5.25 -1.43
CA THR A 71 -11.52 5.22 -1.22
C THR A 71 -10.81 5.88 -2.38
N GLN A 72 -9.93 6.82 -2.06
CA GLN A 72 -9.07 7.52 -3.02
C GLN A 72 -7.63 7.10 -2.80
N GLN A 73 -6.96 6.64 -3.86
CA GLN A 73 -5.52 6.41 -3.82
C GLN A 73 -4.76 7.73 -3.87
N LEU A 74 -3.73 7.85 -3.05
CA LEU A 74 -2.83 9.00 -2.98
C LEU A 74 -1.59 8.72 -3.84
N ALA A 75 -0.78 9.76 -4.06
CA ALA A 75 0.47 9.63 -4.79
C ALA A 75 1.43 8.67 -4.06
N GLU A 76 2.06 7.78 -4.82
CA GLU A 76 3.14 6.93 -4.31
C GLU A 76 4.38 7.77 -4.04
N THR A 77 5.06 7.47 -2.93
CA THR A 77 6.34 8.08 -2.59
C THR A 77 7.44 7.05 -2.75
N ALA A 78 8.39 7.30 -3.64
CA ALA A 78 9.53 6.39 -3.81
C ALA A 78 10.34 6.29 -2.50
N LEU A 79 10.59 5.05 -2.07
CA LEU A 79 11.49 4.73 -0.96
C LEU A 79 12.80 4.21 -1.54
N ASN A 80 13.92 4.73 -1.04
CA ASN A 80 15.25 4.24 -1.41
C ASN A 80 15.81 3.35 -0.29
N ALA A 81 15.11 2.27 0.04
CA ALA A 81 15.53 1.32 1.08
C ALA A 81 16.51 0.24 0.56
N ASN A 82 17.30 0.58 -0.47
CA ASN A 82 18.14 -0.37 -1.21
C ASN A 82 19.13 -1.14 -0.32
N GLY A 83 18.86 -2.43 -0.14
CA GLY A 83 19.69 -3.40 0.57
C GLY A 83 19.42 -3.49 2.08
N ALA A 84 18.48 -2.71 2.62
CA ALA A 84 18.13 -2.79 4.03
C ALA A 84 16.98 -3.78 4.23
N THR A 85 17.27 -4.91 4.86
CA THR A 85 16.22 -5.89 5.20
C THR A 85 15.30 -5.44 6.34
N LYS A 86 15.73 -4.40 7.07
CA LYS A 86 14.94 -3.69 8.06
C LYS A 86 15.37 -2.24 8.13
N ALA A 87 14.43 -1.31 7.99
CA ALA A 87 14.70 0.12 8.05
C ALA A 87 13.56 0.88 8.73
N GLN A 88 13.90 1.93 9.47
CA GLN A 88 12.93 2.94 9.86
C GLN A 88 12.81 3.97 8.73
N VAL A 89 11.59 4.17 8.22
CA VAL A 89 11.31 5.12 7.15
C VAL A 89 10.44 6.26 7.64
N LYS A 90 10.67 7.45 7.09
CA LYS A 90 9.83 8.62 7.33
C LYS A 90 8.63 8.59 6.39
N VAL A 91 7.45 8.74 6.96
CA VAL A 91 6.19 8.84 6.22
C VAL A 91 5.81 10.31 6.17
N ALA A 92 5.51 10.83 4.98
CA ALA A 92 5.02 12.19 4.78
C ALA A 92 3.92 12.16 3.70
N ILE A 93 2.69 12.49 4.09
CA ILE A 93 1.51 12.41 3.22
C ILE A 93 0.81 13.76 3.26
N ALA A 94 0.77 14.43 2.11
CA ALA A 94 0.03 15.67 1.95
C ALA A 94 -1.46 15.37 1.67
N LEU A 95 -2.34 15.91 2.51
CA LEU A 95 -3.80 15.75 2.38
C LEU A 95 -4.49 17.12 2.31
N ALA A 96 -5.60 17.17 1.58
CA ALA A 96 -6.55 18.28 1.62
C ALA A 96 -7.96 17.68 1.71
N LEU A 97 -8.58 17.76 2.88
CA LEU A 97 -9.87 17.12 3.14
C LEU A 97 -11.01 18.12 2.90
N PRO A 98 -11.96 17.83 1.99
CA PRO A 98 -12.93 18.83 1.52
C PRO A 98 -14.08 19.07 2.49
N ALA A 99 -14.34 18.13 3.40
CA ALA A 99 -15.49 18.18 4.31
C ALA A 99 -15.11 17.66 5.71
N PRO A 100 -15.82 18.09 6.76
CA PRO A 100 -15.62 17.54 8.10
C PRO A 100 -16.02 16.06 8.17
N GLY A 101 -15.40 15.31 9.06
CA GLY A 101 -15.75 13.92 9.35
C GLY A 101 -14.56 13.02 9.64
N ASP A 102 -14.85 11.73 9.79
CA ASP A 102 -13.87 10.69 10.08
C ASP A 102 -13.41 10.00 8.79
N TYR A 103 -12.11 10.12 8.53
CA TYR A 103 -11.42 9.53 7.40
C TYR A 103 -10.55 8.37 7.89
N THR A 104 -10.30 7.40 7.01
CA THR A 104 -9.34 6.32 7.28
C THR A 104 -8.18 6.41 6.30
N LEU A 105 -7.00 6.75 6.79
CA LEU A 105 -5.76 6.74 6.02
C LEU A 105 -5.14 5.35 6.09
N ASN A 106 -5.02 4.68 4.95
CA ASN A 106 -4.35 3.39 4.82
C ASN A 106 -2.96 3.62 4.23
N VAL A 107 -1.94 3.00 4.83
CA VAL A 107 -0.55 3.08 4.38
C VAL A 107 0.00 1.67 4.23
N TRP A 108 0.73 1.43 3.14
CA TRP A 108 1.45 0.17 2.88
C TRP A 108 2.72 0.48 2.08
N VAL A 109 3.56 -0.53 1.92
CA VAL A 109 4.76 -0.45 1.08
C VAL A 109 4.71 -1.50 -0.02
N LYS A 110 5.48 -1.25 -1.07
CA LYS A 110 5.61 -2.10 -2.25
C LYS A 110 7.09 -2.30 -2.57
N ASP A 111 7.48 -3.52 -2.94
CA ASP A 111 8.83 -3.86 -3.41
C ASP A 111 9.04 -3.54 -4.91
N LYS A 112 10.16 -3.95 -5.49
CA LYS A 112 10.46 -3.70 -6.92
C LYS A 112 9.66 -4.62 -7.84
N GLU A 113 9.30 -5.80 -7.34
CA GLU A 113 8.55 -6.87 -7.98
C GLU A 113 7.04 -6.58 -7.99
N GLY A 114 6.61 -5.64 -7.15
CA GLY A 114 5.23 -5.19 -7.03
C GLY A 114 4.44 -5.88 -5.92
N ASN A 115 5.08 -6.69 -5.06
CA ASN A 115 4.41 -7.25 -3.90
C ASN A 115 4.15 -6.17 -2.85
N GLU A 116 3.01 -6.26 -2.18
CA GLU A 116 2.54 -5.27 -1.22
C GLU A 116 2.53 -5.81 0.21
N SER A 117 2.85 -4.93 1.16
CA SER A 117 2.64 -5.24 2.58
C SER A 117 1.16 -5.24 2.95
N ALA A 118 0.87 -5.75 4.15
CA ALA A 118 -0.42 -5.46 4.78
C ALA A 118 -0.62 -3.94 4.93
N LYS A 119 -1.88 -3.52 4.82
CA LYS A 119 -2.29 -2.12 5.00
C LYS A 119 -2.42 -1.81 6.48
N LEU A 120 -1.79 -0.72 6.92
CA LEU A 120 -1.99 -0.14 8.24
C LEU A 120 -2.97 1.02 8.11
N SER A 121 -4.11 0.90 8.79
CA SER A 121 -5.16 1.91 8.80
C SER A 121 -5.01 2.85 10.00
N GLN A 122 -5.19 4.14 9.77
CA GLN A 122 -5.11 5.15 10.81
C GLN A 122 -6.24 6.18 10.66
N PRO A 123 -7.02 6.44 11.73
CA PRO A 123 -8.12 7.39 11.67
C PRO A 123 -7.59 8.82 11.63
N ILE A 124 -8.21 9.64 10.77
CA ILE A 124 -7.95 11.07 10.64
C ILE A 124 -9.28 11.81 10.79
N THR A 125 -9.35 12.75 11.72
CA THR A 125 -10.54 13.59 11.91
C THR A 125 -10.34 14.94 11.24
N ALA A 126 -11.23 15.28 10.30
CA ALA A 126 -11.29 16.59 9.69
C ALA A 126 -12.34 17.46 10.39
N LYS A 127 -11.99 18.68 10.79
CA LYS A 127 -12.90 19.63 11.44
C LYS A 127 -12.80 21.05 10.89
#